data_AF-A0A7S0MTK4-F1
#
_entry.id   AF-A0A7S0MTK4-F1
#
_cell.length_a   1.000
_cell.length_b   1.000
_cell.length_c   1.000
_cell.angle_alpha   90.00
_cell.angle_beta   90.00
_cell.angle_gamma   90.00
#
_symmetry.space_group_name_H-M   'P 1'
#
loop_
_entity.id
_entity.type
_entity.pdbx_description
1 polymer ?
#
loop_
_entity_poly.entity_id
_entity_poly.type
_entity_poly.pdbx_seq_one_letter_code
_entity_poly.pdbx_strand_id
1 'polypeptide(L)'
;HHPRDQQQPQNTNILKLSTDLIGPVEPAGYDGTRYLIGFAVLNYSFVKLYSLKSKDQSLEKLNKFIAWLGTHPFKDTHTSTQLHLDNDSVFTSDEFKRTCEKNKILLTWAAPYVAQTNCRIEVVWRDSTRMALAYLIQSSLQYHYWPLAYHHAVNIRNTTPQRHLGYNIPHSLAFGSLPDLSRVRIFGCTAFAWIHDDNRKKLDDRALELRYVGHKDLHGSPHQYLLLNVNTGVVRNYAKPVFKEALDEQSKRLVQVDLDGMLPTLTTQFGRLQPSPWSTASVSRRDRRILDLIAYYDEEDHETLACVQFVAHSHPRGAWTTVRNYLASGSGAYQHLQEFVKHFD
;
A
#
# COMPACT_ATOMS: atom_id res chain seq x y z
N HIS A 1 -21.03 -32.00 -2.37
CA HIS A 1 -20.61 -31.46 -3.69
C HIS A 1 -21.49 -30.27 -4.04
N HIS A 2 -21.02 -29.06 -3.73
CA HIS A 2 -21.65 -27.83 -4.24
C HIS A 2 -21.18 -27.60 -5.68
N PRO A 3 -22.07 -27.26 -6.62
CA PRO A 3 -21.67 -26.93 -7.98
C PRO A 3 -20.82 -25.66 -7.96
N ARG A 4 -19.63 -25.73 -8.59
CA ARG A 4 -18.77 -24.57 -8.84
C ARG A 4 -19.58 -23.55 -9.62
N ASP A 5 -19.65 -22.33 -9.09
CA ASP A 5 -20.18 -21.18 -9.80
C ASP A 5 -19.56 -21.11 -11.19
N GLN A 6 -20.41 -21.26 -12.20
CA GLN A 6 -20.06 -20.98 -13.58
C GLN A 6 -19.73 -19.49 -13.67
N GLN A 7 -18.44 -19.18 -13.80
CA GLN A 7 -18.00 -17.82 -14.15
C GLN A 7 -18.71 -17.42 -15.44
N GLN A 8 -19.57 -16.41 -15.36
CA GLN A 8 -20.13 -15.75 -16.53
C GLN A 8 -18.98 -15.33 -17.46
N PRO A 9 -19.11 -15.51 -18.78
CA PRO A 9 -18.08 -15.09 -19.73
C PRO A 9 -17.80 -13.60 -19.52
N GLN A 10 -16.59 -13.26 -19.09
CA GLN A 10 -16.18 -11.87 -18.97
C GLN A 10 -16.25 -11.25 -20.36
N ASN A 11 -17.13 -10.27 -20.53
CA ASN A 11 -17.20 -9.49 -21.76
C ASN A 11 -15.89 -8.70 -21.88
N THR A 12 -14.91 -9.24 -22.61
CA THR A 12 -13.52 -8.73 -22.73
C THR A 12 -13.43 -7.39 -23.45
N ASN A 13 -14.54 -6.89 -23.99
CA ASN A 13 -14.59 -5.69 -24.81
C ASN A 13 -14.88 -4.40 -24.00
N ILE A 14 -15.11 -4.49 -22.69
CA ILE A 14 -15.43 -3.34 -21.83
C ILE A 14 -14.27 -3.06 -20.88
N LEU A 15 -13.76 -1.82 -20.91
CA LEU A 15 -12.85 -1.31 -19.90
C LEU A 15 -13.65 -0.95 -18.64
N LYS A 16 -13.53 -1.78 -17.60
CA LYS A 16 -14.22 -1.61 -16.33
C LYS A 16 -13.35 -0.78 -15.39
N LEU A 17 -13.89 0.35 -14.96
CA LEU A 17 -13.29 1.29 -14.04
C LEU A 17 -14.09 1.32 -12.75
N SER A 18 -13.43 1.61 -11.63
CA SER A 18 -14.06 1.97 -10.37
C SER A 18 -13.28 3.13 -9.75
N THR A 19 -13.96 3.99 -9.02
CA THR A 19 -13.32 5.07 -8.28
C THR A 19 -13.86 5.18 -6.87
N ASP A 20 -13.00 5.65 -5.98
CA ASP A 20 -13.28 5.82 -4.57
C ASP A 20 -12.34 6.88 -3.98
N LEU A 21 -12.76 7.50 -2.88
CA LEU A 21 -12.08 8.57 -2.17
C LEU A 21 -11.68 8.12 -0.77
N ILE A 22 -10.42 8.34 -0.43
CA ILE A 22 -9.94 8.27 0.95
C ILE A 22 -9.90 9.68 1.53
N GLY A 23 -10.40 9.85 2.76
CA GLY A 23 -10.20 11.04 3.59
C GLY A 23 -11.50 11.70 4.08
N PRO A 24 -11.41 12.80 4.83
CA PRO A 24 -10.19 13.58 5.08
C PRO A 24 -9.21 12.87 6.02
N VAL A 25 -7.93 12.92 5.66
CA VAL A 25 -6.84 12.40 6.50
C VAL A 25 -6.27 13.52 7.35
N GLU A 26 -5.92 13.18 8.60
CA GLU A 26 -5.18 14.04 9.52
C GLU A 26 -3.88 13.36 9.98
N PRO A 27 -2.74 14.07 10.04
CA PRO A 27 -2.55 15.48 9.67
C PRO A 27 -2.67 15.72 8.15
N ALA A 28 -2.87 16.98 7.76
CA ALA A 28 -2.78 17.35 6.36
C ALA A 28 -1.41 16.96 5.78
N GLY A 29 -1.41 16.55 4.52
CA GLY A 29 -0.19 16.22 3.78
C GLY A 29 0.77 17.41 3.70
N TYR A 30 2.05 17.15 3.45
CA TYR A 30 3.12 18.15 3.33
C TYR A 30 2.82 19.27 2.31
N ASP A 31 1.94 19.04 1.34
CA ASP A 31 1.51 19.97 0.30
C ASP A 31 0.06 20.47 0.49
N GLY A 32 -0.54 20.18 1.64
CA GLY A 32 -1.95 20.48 1.97
C GLY A 32 -2.94 19.42 1.48
N THR A 33 -2.48 18.27 0.97
CA THR A 33 -3.36 17.16 0.60
C THR A 33 -4.17 16.69 1.81
N ARG A 34 -5.47 16.47 1.62
CA ARG A 34 -6.40 15.94 2.63
C ARG A 34 -7.09 14.65 2.17
N TYR A 35 -7.16 14.41 0.86
CA TYR A 35 -7.85 13.27 0.28
C TYR A 35 -6.99 12.61 -0.80
N LEU A 36 -7.27 11.34 -1.08
CA LEU A 36 -6.81 10.65 -2.28
C LEU A 36 -8.01 10.15 -3.07
N ILE A 37 -7.95 10.26 -4.39
CA ILE A 37 -8.90 9.59 -5.29
C ILE A 37 -8.16 8.54 -6.09
N GLY A 38 -8.67 7.32 -6.06
CA GLY A 38 -8.16 6.19 -6.83
C GLY A 38 -9.07 5.92 -8.01
N PHE A 39 -8.48 5.68 -9.16
CA PHE A 39 -9.16 5.13 -10.33
C PHE A 39 -8.59 3.74 -10.61
N ALA A 40 -9.36 2.71 -10.28
CA ALA A 40 -9.00 1.32 -10.48
C ALA A 40 -9.47 0.86 -11.87
N VAL A 41 -8.54 0.34 -12.67
CA VAL A 41 -8.82 -0.37 -13.92
C VAL A 41 -8.98 -1.84 -13.59
N LEU A 42 -10.24 -2.26 -13.40
CA LEU A 42 -10.60 -3.53 -12.79
C LEU A 42 -10.15 -4.75 -13.61
N ASN A 43 -10.11 -4.64 -14.95
CA ASN A 43 -9.61 -5.69 -15.84
C ASN A 43 -8.18 -6.11 -15.48
N TYR A 44 -7.36 -5.18 -15.01
CA TYR A 44 -5.92 -5.37 -14.81
C TYR A 44 -5.49 -5.29 -13.34
N SER A 45 -6.41 -4.97 -12.41
CA SER A 45 -6.09 -4.57 -11.03
C SER A 45 -5.09 -3.40 -10.94
N PHE A 46 -4.97 -2.60 -11.99
CA PHE A 46 -4.10 -1.43 -12.04
C PHE A 46 -4.82 -0.24 -11.43
N VAL A 47 -4.11 0.59 -10.66
CA VAL A 47 -4.72 1.72 -9.96
C VAL A 47 -3.94 3.00 -10.27
N LYS A 48 -4.65 4.05 -10.65
CA LYS A 48 -4.08 5.39 -10.78
C LYS A 48 -4.55 6.24 -9.61
N LEU A 49 -3.61 6.85 -8.89
CA LEU A 49 -3.87 7.63 -7.68
C LEU A 49 -3.69 9.12 -7.95
N TYR A 50 -4.53 9.95 -7.34
CA TYR A 50 -4.35 11.40 -7.31
C TYR A 50 -4.58 11.95 -5.90
N SER A 51 -3.86 13.04 -5.58
CA SER A 51 -3.99 13.77 -4.31
C SER A 51 -4.90 14.98 -4.46
N LEU A 52 -5.74 15.25 -3.46
CA LEU A 52 -6.66 16.38 -3.42
C LEU A 52 -6.56 17.12 -2.08
N LYS A 53 -6.75 18.43 -2.11
CA LYS A 53 -6.90 19.27 -0.92
C LYS A 53 -8.34 19.29 -0.40
N SER A 54 -9.29 19.03 -1.29
CA SER A 54 -10.73 19.08 -1.01
C SER A 54 -11.49 18.20 -2.01
N LYS A 55 -12.67 17.69 -1.62
CA LYS A 55 -13.46 16.73 -2.41
C LYS A 55 -13.94 17.28 -3.76
N ASP A 56 -14.13 18.59 -3.89
CA ASP A 56 -14.53 19.28 -5.13
C ASP A 56 -13.48 19.18 -6.25
N GLN A 57 -12.21 18.87 -5.92
CA GLN A 57 -11.18 18.64 -6.94
C GLN A 57 -11.34 17.29 -7.68
N SER A 58 -12.30 16.44 -7.30
CA SER A 58 -12.48 15.11 -7.89
C SER A 58 -12.78 15.15 -9.39
N LEU A 59 -13.56 16.14 -9.85
CA LEU A 59 -13.83 16.31 -11.28
C LEU A 59 -12.56 16.67 -12.08
N GLU A 60 -11.72 17.53 -11.52
CA GLU A 60 -10.40 17.84 -12.10
C GLU A 60 -9.54 16.57 -12.23
N LYS A 61 -9.56 15.70 -11.21
CA LYS A 61 -8.80 14.44 -11.23
C LYS A 61 -9.38 13.42 -12.20
N LEU A 62 -10.71 13.35 -12.33
CA LEU A 62 -11.36 12.54 -13.37
C LEU A 62 -10.89 12.97 -14.77
N ASN A 63 -10.91 14.27 -15.07
CA ASN A 63 -10.45 14.77 -16.36
C ASN A 63 -8.98 14.42 -16.64
N LYS A 64 -8.10 14.54 -15.62
CA LYS A 64 -6.71 14.09 -15.71
C LYS A 64 -6.60 12.59 -15.96
N PHE A 65 -7.43 11.79 -15.30
CA PHE A 65 -7.45 10.35 -15.50
C PHE A 65 -7.91 9.96 -16.90
N ILE A 66 -8.96 10.60 -17.44
CA ILE A 66 -9.43 10.37 -18.81
C ILE A 66 -8.33 10.72 -19.84
N ALA A 67 -7.66 11.85 -19.67
CA ALA A 67 -6.51 12.21 -20.51
C ALA A 67 -5.36 11.19 -20.39
N TRP A 68 -5.13 10.66 -19.18
CA TRP A 68 -4.15 9.61 -18.95
C TRP A 68 -4.52 8.31 -19.69
N LEU A 69 -5.79 7.88 -19.64
CA LEU A 69 -6.28 6.72 -20.40
C LEU A 69 -6.03 6.87 -21.91
N GLY A 70 -6.27 8.07 -22.45
CA GLY A 70 -6.03 8.36 -23.88
C GLY A 70 -4.56 8.34 -24.30
N THR A 71 -3.62 8.42 -23.36
CA THR A 71 -2.17 8.41 -23.63
C THR A 71 -1.48 7.11 -23.22
N HIS A 72 -2.21 6.18 -22.59
CA HIS A 72 -1.68 4.91 -22.08
C HIS A 72 -2.55 3.75 -22.60
N PRO A 73 -2.38 3.37 -23.88
CA PRO A 73 -3.16 2.29 -24.46
C PRO A 73 -2.91 0.97 -23.70
N PHE A 74 -3.99 0.29 -23.34
CA PHE A 74 -3.90 -1.04 -22.74
C PHE A 74 -3.57 -2.09 -23.81
N LYS A 75 -3.05 -3.24 -23.35
CA LYS A 75 -2.71 -4.38 -24.20
C LYS A 75 -3.92 -4.88 -24.98
N ASP A 76 -5.08 -4.95 -24.32
CA ASP A 76 -6.30 -5.42 -24.95
C ASP A 76 -7.12 -4.25 -25.49
N THR A 77 -7.79 -4.48 -26.61
CA THR A 77 -8.70 -3.51 -27.21
C THR A 77 -10.04 -3.51 -26.46
N HIS A 78 -10.42 -2.34 -25.96
CA HIS A 78 -11.74 -2.12 -25.35
C HIS A 78 -12.58 -1.24 -26.27
N THR A 79 -13.80 -1.65 -26.59
CA THR A 79 -14.72 -0.91 -27.46
C THR A 79 -15.64 0.03 -26.69
N SER A 80 -15.71 -0.12 -25.37
CA SER A 80 -16.48 0.75 -24.48
C SER A 80 -15.82 0.86 -23.11
N THR A 81 -16.16 1.92 -22.37
CA THR A 81 -15.65 2.18 -21.02
C THR A 81 -16.83 2.33 -20.07
N GLN A 82 -16.75 1.67 -18.91
CA GLN A 82 -17.74 1.73 -17.86
C GLN A 82 -17.06 2.17 -16.57
N LEU A 83 -17.60 3.20 -15.91
CA LEU A 83 -17.15 3.65 -14.60
C LEU A 83 -18.19 3.28 -13.54
N HIS A 84 -17.78 2.43 -12.61
CA HIS A 84 -18.55 2.05 -11.44
C HIS A 84 -18.29 3.04 -10.31
N LEU A 85 -19.36 3.64 -9.81
CA LEU A 85 -19.36 4.62 -8.74
C LEU A 85 -20.04 4.04 -7.51
N ASP A 86 -19.55 4.40 -6.34
CA ASP A 86 -20.35 4.35 -5.13
C ASP A 86 -21.37 5.50 -5.11
N ASN A 87 -22.20 5.56 -4.08
CA ASN A 87 -23.21 6.62 -3.95
C ASN A 87 -22.65 7.89 -3.27
N ASP A 88 -21.32 8.13 -3.26
CA ASP A 88 -20.78 9.39 -2.72
C ASP A 88 -21.31 10.57 -3.56
N SER A 89 -21.87 11.54 -2.84
CA SER A 89 -22.34 12.84 -3.34
C SER A 89 -21.37 13.54 -4.29
N VAL A 90 -20.06 13.32 -4.16
CA VAL A 90 -19.04 13.91 -5.03
C VAL A 90 -19.21 13.46 -6.49
N PHE A 91 -19.65 12.21 -6.70
CA PHE A 91 -19.78 11.62 -8.03
C PHE A 91 -21.19 11.78 -8.63
N THR A 92 -22.15 12.26 -7.85
CA THR A 92 -23.55 12.43 -8.30
C THR A 92 -23.83 13.78 -8.97
N SER A 93 -22.86 14.69 -8.99
CA SER A 93 -23.00 16.02 -9.61
C SER A 93 -23.27 15.94 -11.12
N ASP A 94 -24.08 16.87 -11.63
CA ASP A 94 -24.42 16.92 -13.06
C ASP A 94 -23.20 17.15 -13.95
N GLU A 95 -22.21 17.89 -13.47
CA GLU A 95 -20.97 18.14 -14.22
C GLU A 95 -20.11 16.88 -14.36
N PHE A 96 -20.07 16.03 -13.32
CA PHE A 96 -19.40 14.74 -13.37
C PHE A 96 -20.07 13.82 -14.39
N LYS A 97 -21.42 13.73 -14.34
CA LYS A 97 -22.21 12.95 -15.31
C LYS A 97 -21.99 13.42 -16.75
N ARG A 98 -22.10 14.73 -17.01
CA ARG A 98 -21.85 15.33 -18.33
C ARG A 98 -20.43 15.06 -18.82
N THR A 99 -19.44 15.09 -17.93
CA THR A 99 -18.04 14.78 -18.29
C THR A 99 -17.90 13.31 -18.72
N CYS A 100 -18.52 12.37 -18.01
CA CYS A 100 -18.53 10.97 -18.40
C CYS A 100 -19.26 10.75 -19.74
N GLU A 101 -20.45 11.33 -19.92
CA GLU A 101 -21.22 11.26 -21.17
C GLU A 101 -20.43 11.80 -22.36
N LYS A 102 -19.81 12.99 -22.21
CA LYS A 102 -18.97 13.60 -23.25
C LYS A 102 -17.80 12.70 -23.66
N ASN A 103 -17.23 11.96 -22.71
CA ASN A 103 -16.14 11.02 -22.94
C ASN A 103 -16.61 9.59 -23.24
N LYS A 104 -17.91 9.37 -23.47
CA LYS A 104 -18.52 8.07 -23.78
C LYS A 104 -18.25 7.01 -22.71
N ILE A 105 -18.19 7.44 -21.45
CA ILE A 105 -18.04 6.58 -20.27
C ILE A 105 -19.43 6.28 -19.72
N LEU A 106 -19.81 5.01 -19.74
CA LEU A 106 -21.06 4.55 -19.14
C LEU A 106 -20.93 4.57 -17.61
N LEU A 107 -21.74 5.37 -16.95
CA LEU A 107 -21.82 5.36 -15.48
C LEU A 107 -22.70 4.20 -15.00
N THR A 108 -22.22 3.51 -13.98
CA THR A 108 -23.02 2.53 -13.24
C THR A 108 -22.82 2.71 -11.76
N TRP A 109 -23.86 2.44 -10.99
CA TRP A 109 -23.91 2.68 -9.56
C TRP A 109 -23.90 1.35 -8.82
N ALA A 110 -23.28 1.33 -7.64
CA ALA A 110 -23.44 0.22 -6.71
C ALA A 110 -24.93 0.07 -6.37
N ALA A 111 -25.52 -1.08 -6.73
CA ALA A 111 -26.83 -1.44 -6.21
C ALA A 111 -26.69 -1.60 -4.69
N PRO A 112 -27.66 -1.13 -3.89
CA PRO A 112 -27.65 -1.41 -2.46
C PRO A 112 -27.48 -2.92 -2.27
N TYR A 113 -26.44 -3.32 -1.52
CA TYR A 113 -26.09 -4.70 -1.18
C TYR A 113 -25.36 -5.57 -2.23
N VAL A 114 -24.92 -5.04 -3.39
CA VAL A 114 -24.05 -5.80 -4.33
C VAL A 114 -22.59 -5.37 -4.17
N ALA A 115 -21.92 -5.92 -3.14
CA ALA A 115 -20.60 -5.50 -2.67
C ALA A 115 -19.41 -5.90 -3.56
N GLN A 116 -19.57 -6.80 -4.54
CA GLN A 116 -18.43 -7.50 -5.15
C GLN A 116 -17.48 -6.60 -5.98
N THR A 117 -17.96 -5.53 -6.63
CA THR A 117 -17.11 -4.63 -7.42
C THR A 117 -16.38 -3.60 -6.56
N ASN A 118 -17.05 -3.04 -5.55
CA ASN A 118 -16.45 -2.11 -4.59
C ASN A 118 -15.46 -2.81 -3.63
N CYS A 119 -15.72 -4.07 -3.27
CA CYS A 119 -14.77 -4.88 -2.47
C CYS A 119 -13.33 -4.85 -3.02
N ARG A 120 -13.14 -4.71 -4.34
CA ARG A 120 -11.79 -4.68 -4.93
C ARG A 120 -11.05 -3.38 -4.67
N ILE A 121 -11.74 -2.23 -4.67
CA ILE A 121 -11.08 -0.95 -4.38
C ILE A 121 -10.83 -0.79 -2.88
N GLU A 122 -11.72 -1.30 -2.03
CA GLU A 122 -11.51 -1.38 -0.58
C GLU A 122 -10.25 -2.18 -0.22
N VAL A 123 -10.03 -3.34 -0.86
CA VAL A 123 -8.81 -4.14 -0.65
C VAL A 123 -7.57 -3.40 -1.11
N VAL A 124 -7.63 -2.72 -2.26
CA VAL A 124 -6.53 -1.87 -2.76
C VAL A 124 -6.17 -0.82 -1.73
N TRP A 125 -7.17 -0.16 -1.14
CA TRP A 125 -6.95 0.88 -0.14
C TRP A 125 -6.33 0.34 1.12
N ARG A 126 -6.90 -0.70 1.70
CA ARG A 126 -6.36 -1.35 2.89
C ARG A 126 -4.90 -1.76 2.73
N ASP A 127 -4.56 -2.37 1.60
CA ASP A 127 -3.18 -2.82 1.34
C ASP A 127 -2.25 -1.62 1.14
N SER A 128 -2.69 -0.60 0.39
CA SER A 128 -1.90 0.63 0.16
C SER A 128 -1.68 1.42 1.44
N THR A 129 -2.67 1.49 2.33
CA THR A 129 -2.58 2.11 3.66
C THR A 129 -1.51 1.43 4.51
N ARG A 130 -1.53 0.08 4.58
CA ARG A 130 -0.53 -0.69 5.33
C ARG A 130 0.88 -0.49 4.79
N MET A 131 1.04 -0.47 3.47
CA MET A 131 2.34 -0.22 2.82
C MET A 131 2.84 1.20 3.11
N ALA A 132 2.00 2.22 2.91
CA ALA A 132 2.35 3.61 3.16
C ALA A 132 2.81 3.84 4.62
N LEU A 133 2.10 3.25 5.57
CA LEU A 133 2.47 3.26 6.99
C LEU A 133 3.82 2.60 7.25
N ALA A 134 4.03 1.40 6.72
CA ALA A 134 5.30 0.69 6.87
C ALA A 134 6.47 1.53 6.33
N TYR A 135 6.29 2.20 5.19
CA TYR A 135 7.29 3.08 4.62
C TYR A 135 7.61 4.28 5.51
N LEU A 136 6.60 4.94 6.08
CA LEU A 136 6.80 6.08 6.99
C LEU A 136 7.52 5.65 8.27
N ILE A 137 7.13 4.52 8.87
CA ILE A 137 7.77 3.97 10.07
C ILE A 137 9.23 3.60 9.79
N GLN A 138 9.48 2.84 8.72
CA GLN A 138 10.81 2.39 8.32
C GLN A 138 11.74 3.58 8.03
N SER A 139 11.24 4.58 7.31
CA SER A 139 12.02 5.77 6.96
C SER A 139 12.21 6.74 8.13
N SER A 140 11.38 6.64 9.17
CA SER A 140 11.27 7.61 10.27
C SER A 140 10.96 9.03 9.76
N LEU A 141 10.25 9.12 8.63
CA LEU A 141 9.70 10.38 8.15
C LEU A 141 8.41 10.71 8.91
N GLN A 142 8.13 12.00 9.06
CA GLN A 142 6.92 12.45 9.73
C GLN A 142 5.65 12.03 8.94
N TYR A 143 4.57 11.73 9.65
CA TYR A 143 3.33 11.22 9.03
C TYR A 143 2.70 12.18 8.02
N HIS A 144 2.96 13.49 8.07
CA HIS A 144 2.46 14.44 7.08
C HIS A 144 3.01 14.19 5.65
N TYR A 145 4.04 13.34 5.48
CA TYR A 145 4.47 12.86 4.15
C TYR A 145 3.63 11.70 3.60
N TRP A 146 2.52 11.34 4.26
CA TRP A 146 1.64 10.25 3.85
C TRP A 146 1.23 10.27 2.37
N PRO A 147 0.95 11.41 1.69
CA PRO A 147 0.55 11.34 0.28
C PRO A 147 1.63 10.72 -0.60
N LEU A 148 2.90 11.02 -0.33
CA LEU A 148 4.06 10.47 -1.05
C LEU A 148 4.20 8.97 -0.82
N ALA A 149 4.00 8.53 0.43
CA ALA A 149 4.05 7.12 0.78
C ALA A 149 2.94 6.30 0.08
N TYR A 150 1.73 6.86 -0.05
CA TYR A 150 0.63 6.23 -0.81
C TYR A 150 0.92 6.13 -2.30
N HIS A 151 1.43 7.20 -2.93
CA HIS A 151 1.85 7.15 -4.33
C HIS A 151 2.92 6.09 -4.55
N HIS A 152 3.90 6.00 -3.64
CA HIS A 152 4.90 4.95 -3.69
C HIS A 152 4.28 3.55 -3.52
N ALA A 153 3.36 3.37 -2.56
CA ALA A 153 2.66 2.10 -2.35
C ALA A 153 1.89 1.62 -3.57
N VAL A 154 1.11 2.51 -4.20
CA VAL A 154 0.36 2.18 -5.43
C VAL A 154 1.31 1.84 -6.58
N ASN A 155 2.44 2.55 -6.71
CA ASN A 155 3.45 2.22 -7.72
C ASN A 155 4.04 0.82 -7.50
N ILE A 156 4.44 0.48 -6.27
CA ILE A 156 4.94 -0.87 -5.93
C ILE A 156 3.87 -1.93 -6.18
N ARG A 157 2.63 -1.66 -5.75
CA ARG A 157 1.49 -2.57 -5.94
C ARG A 157 1.23 -2.85 -7.43
N ASN A 158 1.29 -1.83 -8.29
CA ASN A 158 1.10 -1.97 -9.72
C ASN A 158 2.24 -2.73 -10.41
N THR A 159 3.43 -2.78 -9.81
CA THR A 159 4.64 -3.37 -10.38
C THR A 159 5.07 -4.68 -9.74
N THR A 160 4.33 -5.14 -8.72
CA THR A 160 4.60 -6.38 -7.98
C THR A 160 3.55 -7.46 -8.29
N PRO A 161 3.93 -8.76 -8.37
CA PRO A 161 2.99 -9.87 -8.52
C PRO A 161 1.90 -9.91 -7.44
N GLN A 162 0.66 -10.20 -7.83
CA GLN A 162 -0.47 -10.31 -6.89
C GLN A 162 -1.06 -11.71 -6.89
N ARG A 163 -1.30 -12.26 -5.68
CA ARG A 163 -1.81 -13.64 -5.49
C ARG A 163 -3.15 -13.86 -6.19
N HIS A 164 -4.10 -12.92 -6.08
CA HIS A 164 -5.42 -13.05 -6.71
C HIS A 164 -5.38 -12.96 -8.25
N LEU A 165 -4.23 -12.59 -8.83
CA LEU A 165 -3.99 -12.58 -10.27
C LEU A 165 -3.19 -13.79 -10.72
N GLY A 166 -3.04 -14.82 -9.89
CA GLY A 166 -2.17 -15.96 -10.18
C GLY A 166 -0.69 -15.55 -10.28
N TYR A 167 -0.26 -14.60 -9.44
CA TYR A 167 1.08 -14.00 -9.44
C TYR A 167 1.45 -13.24 -10.72
N ASN A 168 0.45 -12.79 -11.49
CA ASN A 168 0.68 -11.80 -12.54
C ASN A 168 0.85 -10.38 -11.96
N ILE A 169 1.55 -9.54 -12.71
CA ILE A 169 1.83 -8.14 -12.34
C ILE A 169 0.79 -7.22 -13.02
N PRO A 170 0.10 -6.33 -12.28
CA PRO A 170 -0.91 -5.44 -12.84
C PRO A 170 -0.43 -4.60 -14.03
N HIS A 171 0.77 -4.03 -13.97
CA HIS A 171 1.38 -3.30 -15.08
C HIS A 171 1.52 -4.17 -16.33
N SER A 172 2.02 -5.39 -16.18
CA SER A 172 2.20 -6.33 -17.30
C SER A 172 0.88 -6.76 -17.91
N LEU A 173 -0.15 -6.96 -17.09
CA LEU A 173 -1.50 -7.23 -17.57
C LEU A 173 -2.08 -6.02 -18.32
N ALA A 174 -1.88 -4.82 -17.79
CA ALA A 174 -2.40 -3.59 -18.37
C ALA A 174 -1.74 -3.23 -19.70
N PHE A 175 -0.41 -3.28 -19.79
CA PHE A 175 0.34 -2.72 -20.93
C PHE A 175 1.09 -3.76 -21.76
N GLY A 176 1.01 -5.04 -21.41
CA GLY A 176 1.67 -6.12 -22.15
C GLY A 176 3.19 -6.13 -22.05
N SER A 177 3.78 -5.29 -21.19
CA SER A 177 5.22 -5.18 -20.96
C SER A 177 5.54 -5.24 -19.48
N LEU A 178 6.69 -5.83 -19.15
CA LEU A 178 7.19 -5.86 -17.78
C LEU A 178 7.52 -4.43 -17.33
N PRO A 179 7.20 -4.06 -16.07
CA PRO A 179 7.62 -2.77 -15.54
C PRO A 179 9.14 -2.70 -15.38
N ASP A 180 9.72 -1.53 -15.62
CA ASP A 180 11.12 -1.27 -15.30
C ASP A 180 11.31 -1.11 -13.78
N LEU A 181 11.83 -2.16 -13.15
CA LEU A 181 12.12 -2.17 -11.71
C LEU A 181 13.48 -1.57 -11.36
N SER A 182 14.33 -1.24 -12.33
CA SER A 182 15.68 -0.70 -12.09
C SER A 182 15.67 0.64 -11.36
N ARG A 183 14.50 1.30 -11.34
CA ARG A 183 14.28 2.62 -10.73
C ARG A 183 13.55 2.56 -9.40
N VAL A 184 13.02 1.41 -9.01
CA VAL A 184 12.40 1.23 -7.69
C VAL A 184 13.50 1.41 -6.63
N ARG A 185 13.22 2.27 -5.65
CA ARG A 185 14.10 2.54 -4.52
C ARG A 185 13.34 2.33 -3.22
N ILE A 186 14.07 2.04 -2.16
CA ILE A 186 13.50 1.93 -0.82
C ILE A 186 13.03 3.31 -0.35
N PHE A 187 11.74 3.44 -0.01
CA PHE A 187 11.18 4.69 0.49
C PHE A 187 11.96 5.22 1.70
N GLY A 188 12.34 6.50 1.65
CA GLY A 188 13.13 7.17 2.68
C GLY A 188 14.63 6.85 2.68
N CYS A 189 15.14 6.09 1.71
CA CYS A 189 16.58 5.88 1.59
C CYS A 189 17.32 7.21 1.36
N THR A 190 18.59 7.23 1.76
CA THR A 190 19.45 8.41 1.55
C THR A 190 19.73 8.55 0.05
N ALA A 191 19.60 9.77 -0.46
CA ALA A 191 19.88 10.12 -1.83
C ALA A 191 20.79 11.35 -1.88
N PHE A 192 21.86 11.30 -2.66
CA PHE A 192 22.77 12.41 -2.87
C PHE A 192 22.50 13.06 -4.22
N ALA A 193 22.06 14.31 -4.22
CA ALA A 193 21.82 15.10 -5.42
C ALA A 193 22.98 16.05 -5.69
N TRP A 194 23.54 16.02 -6.90
CA TRP A 194 24.67 16.87 -7.26
C TRP A 194 24.31 18.36 -7.26
N ILE A 195 25.20 19.18 -6.69
CA ILE A 195 25.10 20.65 -6.67
C ILE A 195 25.87 21.19 -7.87
N HIS A 196 25.22 21.99 -8.72
CA HIS A 196 25.88 22.61 -9.87
C HIS A 196 27.06 23.48 -9.45
N ASP A 197 28.13 23.47 -10.23
CA ASP A 197 29.36 24.21 -9.94
C ASP A 197 29.10 25.71 -9.72
N ASP A 198 28.20 26.30 -10.50
CA ASP A 198 27.79 27.71 -10.37
C ASP A 198 27.13 28.06 -9.01
N ASN A 199 26.63 27.05 -8.29
CA ASN A 199 25.96 27.22 -6.99
C ASN A 199 26.86 26.84 -5.81
N ARG A 200 28.16 26.62 -6.04
CA ARG A 200 29.10 26.20 -4.99
C ARG A 200 30.48 26.84 -5.18
N LYS A 201 31.14 27.16 -4.08
CA LYS A 201 32.56 27.55 -4.07
C LYS A 201 33.44 26.29 -4.09
N LYS A 202 34.75 26.48 -4.31
CA LYS A 202 35.73 25.38 -4.50
C LYS A 202 35.76 24.34 -3.36
N LEU A 203 35.42 24.73 -2.13
CA LEU A 203 35.43 23.88 -0.94
C LEU A 203 34.01 23.55 -0.41
N ASP A 204 32.96 24.02 -1.08
CA ASP A 204 31.59 23.72 -0.67
C ASP A 204 31.24 22.26 -1.01
N ASP A 205 30.24 21.73 -0.32
CA ASP A 205 29.73 20.39 -0.58
C ASP A 205 29.32 20.22 -2.05
N ARG A 206 29.64 19.06 -2.60
CA ARG A 206 29.35 18.74 -4.01
C ARG A 206 27.99 18.10 -4.23
N ALA A 207 27.34 17.67 -3.15
CA ALA A 207 26.02 17.04 -3.19
C ALA A 207 25.20 17.40 -1.95
N LEU A 208 23.88 17.54 -2.13
CA LEU A 208 22.95 17.56 -1.02
C LEU A 208 22.55 16.14 -0.64
N GLU A 209 22.64 15.83 0.66
CA GLU A 209 21.98 14.66 1.23
C GLU A 209 20.47 14.92 1.37
N LEU A 210 19.66 14.03 0.80
CA LEU A 210 18.21 14.09 0.74
C LEU A 210 17.62 12.71 1.03
N ARG A 211 16.29 12.63 1.14
CA ARG A 211 15.54 11.37 1.29
C ARG A 211 14.70 11.09 0.06
N TYR A 212 14.79 9.89 -0.48
CA TYR A 212 13.90 9.46 -1.57
C TYR A 212 12.46 9.32 -1.06
N VAL A 213 11.49 9.91 -1.77
CA VAL A 213 10.08 9.90 -1.38
C VAL A 213 9.14 9.57 -2.55
N GLY A 214 9.66 8.99 -3.63
CA GLY A 214 8.85 8.52 -4.75
C GLY A 214 9.30 9.03 -6.12
N HIS A 215 8.42 8.86 -7.10
CA HIS A 215 8.63 9.32 -8.46
C HIS A 215 7.61 10.41 -8.80
N LYS A 216 8.00 11.31 -9.70
CA LYS A 216 7.02 12.22 -10.28
C LYS A 216 6.28 11.52 -11.41
N ASP A 217 4.96 11.45 -11.28
CA ASP A 217 4.08 11.09 -12.39
C ASP A 217 4.04 12.25 -13.39
N LEU A 218 4.99 12.30 -14.32
CA LEU A 218 4.92 13.21 -15.47
C LEU A 218 4.97 12.44 -16.78
N HIS A 219 3.85 12.55 -17.50
CA HIS A 219 3.77 12.42 -18.94
C HIS A 219 4.98 13.13 -19.60
N GLY A 220 5.84 12.36 -20.27
CA GLY A 220 6.88 12.89 -21.15
C GLY A 220 8.23 13.24 -20.50
N SER A 221 8.40 13.05 -19.18
CA SER A 221 9.73 13.10 -18.56
C SER A 221 9.93 11.87 -17.69
N PRO A 222 10.19 10.69 -18.29
CA PRO A 222 10.77 9.59 -17.54
C PRO A 222 12.05 10.12 -16.86
N HIS A 223 12.51 9.47 -15.79
CA HIS A 223 13.79 9.76 -15.11
C HIS A 223 13.81 10.75 -13.93
N GLN A 224 12.70 11.32 -13.45
CA GLN A 224 12.74 12.16 -12.22
C GLN A 224 12.32 11.42 -10.95
N TYR A 225 13.08 11.64 -9.87
CA TYR A 225 12.85 11.19 -8.51
C TYR A 225 12.40 12.37 -7.64
N LEU A 226 11.45 12.14 -6.74
CA LEU A 226 11.09 13.08 -5.69
C LEU A 226 12.02 12.88 -4.51
N LEU A 227 12.77 13.91 -4.16
CA LEU A 227 13.65 13.90 -3.00
C LEU A 227 13.25 14.99 -2.01
N LEU A 228 13.19 14.61 -0.74
CA LEU A 228 12.89 15.44 0.40
C LEU A 228 14.18 15.94 1.06
N ASN A 229 14.30 17.25 1.22
CA ASN A 229 15.24 17.83 2.16
C ASN A 229 14.60 17.85 3.56
N VAL A 230 15.04 16.94 4.43
CA VAL A 230 14.46 16.77 5.77
C VAL A 230 14.61 18.00 6.68
N ASN A 231 15.63 18.82 6.46
CA ASN A 231 15.89 20.02 7.26
C ASN A 231 14.93 21.16 6.92
N THR A 232 14.49 21.24 5.66
CA THR A 232 13.62 22.32 5.16
C THR A 232 12.18 21.88 4.93
N GLY A 233 11.92 20.57 4.90
CA GLY A 233 10.63 20.00 4.53
C GLY A 233 10.31 20.07 3.02
N VAL A 234 11.23 20.57 2.19
CA VAL A 234 10.98 20.82 0.77
C VAL A 234 11.21 19.56 -0.05
N VAL A 235 10.21 19.21 -0.88
CA VAL A 235 10.27 18.11 -1.85
C VAL A 235 10.52 18.66 -3.26
N ARG A 236 11.50 18.12 -3.98
CA ARG A 236 11.88 18.55 -5.34
C ARG A 236 12.19 17.37 -6.25
N ASN A 237 12.18 17.64 -7.57
CA ASN A 237 12.52 16.66 -8.59
C ASN A 237 14.02 16.64 -8.88
N TYR A 238 14.59 15.45 -9.00
CA TYR A 238 15.98 15.23 -9.35
C TYR A 238 16.12 14.09 -10.35
N ALA A 239 16.94 14.25 -11.39
CA ALA A 239 17.04 13.28 -12.48
C ALA A 239 18.08 12.17 -12.25
N LYS A 240 19.20 12.50 -11.59
CA LYS A 240 20.35 11.57 -11.43
C LYS A 240 20.94 11.58 -10.01
N PRO A 241 20.15 11.37 -8.96
CA PRO A 241 20.70 11.19 -7.62
C PRO A 241 21.40 9.84 -7.47
N VAL A 242 22.37 9.78 -6.56
CA VAL A 242 23.01 8.53 -6.12
C VAL A 242 22.33 8.07 -4.84
N PHE A 243 21.87 6.81 -4.80
CA PHE A 243 21.15 6.28 -3.64
C PHE A 243 22.06 5.43 -2.75
N LYS A 244 21.89 5.58 -1.44
CA LYS A 244 22.48 4.70 -0.43
C LYS A 244 21.33 3.97 0.27
N GLU A 245 21.17 2.70 -0.09
CA GLU A 245 20.12 1.83 0.41
C GLU A 245 20.72 0.87 1.45
N ALA A 246 20.22 0.93 2.69
CA ALA A 246 20.65 0.08 3.78
C ALA A 246 19.45 -0.73 4.27
N LEU A 247 19.13 -1.81 3.55
CA LEU A 247 17.95 -2.63 3.82
C LEU A 247 17.95 -3.13 5.27
N ASP A 248 19.08 -3.60 5.78
CA ASP A 248 19.19 -4.16 7.13
C ASP A 248 18.99 -3.11 8.23
N GLU A 249 19.59 -1.92 8.08
CA GLU A 249 19.45 -0.84 9.06
C GLU A 249 18.01 -0.31 9.14
N GLN A 250 17.34 -0.23 7.99
CA GLN A 250 15.97 0.23 7.91
C GLN A 250 14.98 -0.82 8.40
N SER A 251 15.23 -2.10 8.12
CA SER A 251 14.37 -3.22 8.55
C SER A 251 14.36 -3.39 10.08
N LYS A 252 15.47 -3.10 10.77
CA LYS A 252 15.55 -3.13 12.25
C LYS A 252 14.50 -2.25 12.94
N ARG A 253 14.02 -1.19 12.28
CA ARG A 253 13.00 -0.27 12.83
C ARG A 253 11.59 -0.85 12.80
N LEU A 254 11.29 -1.73 11.84
CA LEU A 254 10.04 -2.49 11.84
C LEU A 254 10.04 -3.54 12.96
N VAL A 255 11.23 -4.02 13.33
CA VAL A 255 11.48 -5.04 14.36
C VAL A 255 11.98 -4.39 15.66
N GLN A 256 11.42 -3.25 16.06
CA GLN A 256 11.69 -2.68 17.39
C GLN A 256 10.92 -3.46 18.49
N VAL A 257 11.13 -4.78 18.50
CA VAL A 257 10.87 -5.64 19.64
C VAL A 257 12.25 -5.98 20.18
N ASP A 258 12.49 -5.72 21.45
CA ASP A 258 13.65 -6.25 22.16
C ASP A 258 13.58 -7.79 22.12
N LEU A 259 14.16 -8.38 21.07
CA LEU A 259 14.19 -9.81 20.83
C LEU A 259 15.39 -10.48 21.51
N ASP A 260 16.31 -9.69 22.08
CA ASP A 260 17.61 -10.12 22.60
C ASP A 260 17.53 -11.00 23.87
N GLY A 261 16.33 -11.37 24.31
CA GLY A 261 16.12 -12.38 25.35
C GLY A 261 14.98 -13.39 25.09
N MET A 262 14.38 -13.39 23.89
CA MET A 262 13.09 -14.06 23.65
C MET A 262 13.08 -15.13 22.56
N LEU A 263 14.12 -15.26 21.73
CA LEU A 263 14.12 -16.25 20.65
C LEU A 263 15.10 -17.40 20.95
N PRO A 264 14.62 -18.59 21.35
CA PRO A 264 15.44 -19.79 21.29
C PRO A 264 15.75 -20.13 19.82
N THR A 265 16.90 -20.75 19.61
CA THR A 265 17.37 -21.22 18.30
C THR A 265 16.31 -22.08 17.62
N LEU A 266 15.78 -21.58 16.50
CA LEU A 266 14.67 -22.20 15.75
C LEU A 266 15.06 -23.61 15.29
N THR A 267 14.41 -24.62 15.86
CA THR A 267 14.41 -25.97 15.29
C THR A 267 13.10 -26.11 14.53
N THR A 268 13.09 -25.74 13.25
CA THR A 268 11.88 -25.73 12.41
C THR A 268 11.34 -27.16 12.23
N GLN A 269 10.45 -27.61 13.12
CA GLN A 269 9.61 -28.77 12.88
C GLN A 269 8.21 -28.31 12.50
N PHE A 270 7.76 -28.72 11.31
CA PHE A 270 6.39 -28.51 10.84
C PHE A 270 5.47 -29.55 11.50
N GLY A 271 4.71 -29.13 12.51
CA GLY A 271 3.72 -29.99 13.14
C GLY A 271 2.44 -30.05 12.31
N ARG A 272 1.94 -31.26 12.03
CA ARG A 272 0.60 -31.46 11.42
C ARG A 272 -0.55 -31.38 12.43
N LEU A 273 -0.25 -31.27 13.71
CA LEU A 273 -1.25 -31.25 14.79
C LEU A 273 -1.10 -29.97 15.61
N GLN A 274 -2.23 -29.45 16.10
CA GLN A 274 -2.25 -28.26 16.95
C GLN A 274 -1.42 -28.53 18.20
N PRO A 275 -0.50 -27.63 18.58
CA PRO A 275 0.32 -27.85 19.77
C PRO A 275 -0.53 -27.70 21.03
N SER A 276 -0.25 -28.56 22.01
CA SER A 276 -0.98 -28.63 23.27
C SER A 276 -0.03 -28.42 24.45
N PRO A 277 -0.46 -27.78 25.55
CA PRO A 277 -1.79 -27.19 25.79
C PRO A 277 -1.99 -25.85 25.07
N TRP A 278 -3.15 -25.62 24.45
CA TRP A 278 -3.48 -24.41 23.70
C TRP A 278 -4.25 -23.38 24.53
N SER A 279 -4.00 -22.09 24.30
CA SER A 279 -4.66 -20.99 24.99
C SER A 279 -5.07 -19.88 24.02
N THR A 280 -6.32 -19.43 24.14
CA THR A 280 -6.89 -18.27 23.45
C THR A 280 -6.88 -17.01 24.31
N ALA A 281 -6.47 -17.11 25.57
CA ALA A 281 -6.50 -15.99 26.51
C ALA A 281 -5.46 -14.93 26.17
N SER A 282 -5.85 -13.66 26.25
CA SER A 282 -4.91 -12.54 26.20
C SER A 282 -4.01 -12.56 27.44
N VAL A 283 -2.73 -12.83 27.24
CA VAL A 283 -1.75 -12.90 28.34
C VAL A 283 -1.30 -11.48 28.71
N SER A 284 -0.87 -11.19 29.95
CA SER A 284 -0.34 -9.87 30.33
C SER A 284 1.18 -9.77 30.13
N ARG A 285 1.72 -8.57 29.84
CA ARG A 285 3.10 -8.34 29.37
C ARG A 285 4.19 -8.58 30.43
N ARG A 286 3.87 -8.48 31.73
CA ARG A 286 4.88 -8.31 32.79
C ARG A 286 5.58 -9.59 33.25
N ASP A 287 5.05 -10.77 32.94
CA ASP A 287 5.63 -12.04 33.38
C ASP A 287 5.60 -13.08 32.25
N ARG A 288 6.33 -12.86 31.15
CA ARG A 288 6.37 -13.83 30.04
C ARG A 288 7.78 -14.30 29.71
N ARG A 289 7.92 -15.60 29.49
CA ARG A 289 9.12 -16.20 28.87
C ARG A 289 8.68 -17.08 27.70
N ILE A 290 9.31 -16.89 26.54
CA ILE A 290 9.11 -17.76 25.38
C ILE A 290 9.94 -19.03 25.60
N LEU A 291 9.33 -20.18 25.37
CA LEU A 291 10.00 -21.48 25.45
C LEU A 291 10.33 -22.03 24.07
N ASP A 292 9.43 -21.85 23.11
CA ASP A 292 9.56 -22.46 21.78
C ASP A 292 8.67 -21.76 20.72
N LEU A 293 8.95 -22.01 19.44
CA LEU A 293 8.27 -21.47 18.27
C LEU A 293 8.10 -22.57 17.21
N ILE A 294 6.87 -22.75 16.72
CA ILE A 294 6.57 -23.72 15.66
C ILE A 294 5.64 -23.13 14.60
N ALA A 295 5.57 -23.82 13.45
CA ALA A 295 4.52 -23.64 12.47
C ALA A 295 3.54 -24.82 12.56
N TYR A 296 2.25 -24.50 12.70
CA TYR A 296 1.13 -25.44 12.70
C TYR A 296 0.28 -25.20 11.46
N TYR A 297 -0.03 -26.24 10.69
CA TYR A 297 -0.99 -26.15 9.59
C TYR A 297 -2.39 -26.51 10.09
N ASP A 298 -3.30 -25.55 10.05
CA ASP A 298 -4.71 -25.75 10.36
C ASP A 298 -5.40 -26.36 9.14
N GLU A 299 -5.84 -27.61 9.27
CA GLU A 299 -6.51 -28.32 8.18
C GLU A 299 -7.94 -27.83 7.94
N GLU A 300 -8.61 -27.27 8.95
CA GLU A 300 -9.98 -26.74 8.85
C GLU A 300 -9.99 -25.39 8.11
N ASP A 301 -9.08 -24.49 8.50
CA ASP A 301 -8.99 -23.16 7.92
C ASP A 301 -8.05 -23.06 6.69
N HIS A 302 -7.33 -24.14 6.37
CA HIS A 302 -6.29 -24.18 5.32
C HIS A 302 -5.23 -23.07 5.49
N GLU A 303 -4.90 -22.73 6.73
CA GLU A 303 -3.92 -21.70 7.08
C GLU A 303 -2.71 -22.28 7.81
N THR A 304 -1.52 -21.73 7.54
CA THR A 304 -0.34 -22.02 8.36
C THR A 304 -0.21 -20.95 9.44
N LEU A 305 -0.35 -21.35 10.69
CA LEU A 305 -0.25 -20.49 11.86
C LEU A 305 1.14 -20.58 12.46
N ALA A 306 1.75 -19.42 12.72
CA ALA A 306 2.92 -19.34 13.58
C ALA A 306 2.44 -19.39 15.04
N CYS A 307 2.98 -20.33 15.81
CA CYS A 307 2.61 -20.60 17.18
C CYS A 307 3.81 -20.39 18.10
N VAL A 308 3.55 -19.85 19.29
CA VAL A 308 4.57 -19.59 20.32
C VAL A 308 4.17 -20.30 21.61
N GLN A 309 5.13 -21.01 22.20
CA GLN A 309 4.99 -21.54 23.55
C GLN A 309 5.48 -20.49 24.54
N PHE A 310 4.64 -20.16 25.51
CA PHE A 310 4.97 -19.17 26.53
C PHE A 310 4.68 -19.72 27.92
N VAL A 311 5.44 -19.24 28.91
CA VAL A 311 5.08 -19.35 30.34
C VAL A 311 4.64 -17.98 30.82
N ALA A 312 3.56 -17.95 31.58
CA ALA A 312 3.10 -16.74 32.26
C ALA A 312 2.52 -17.05 33.63
N HIS A 313 2.28 -16.04 34.46
CA HIS A 313 1.68 -16.24 35.78
C HIS A 313 0.32 -16.99 35.71
N SER A 314 -0.49 -16.72 34.68
CA SER A 314 -1.76 -17.44 34.43
C SER A 314 -1.59 -18.83 33.82
N HIS A 315 -0.41 -19.14 33.27
CA HIS A 315 -0.09 -20.41 32.62
C HIS A 315 1.32 -20.88 33.05
N PRO A 316 1.50 -21.24 34.34
CA PRO A 316 2.82 -21.50 34.91
C PRO A 316 3.48 -22.78 34.36
N ARG A 317 2.68 -23.70 33.81
CA ARG A 317 3.14 -24.93 33.14
C ARG A 317 3.42 -24.75 31.64
N GLY A 318 3.25 -23.54 31.13
CA GLY A 318 3.40 -23.22 29.71
C GLY A 318 2.13 -23.51 28.91
N ALA A 319 1.88 -22.71 27.87
CA ALA A 319 0.82 -22.91 26.89
C ALA A 319 1.23 -22.38 25.52
N TRP A 320 0.56 -22.88 24.49
CA TRP A 320 0.71 -22.44 23.10
C TRP A 320 -0.37 -21.45 22.73
N THR A 321 -0.02 -20.47 21.91
CA THR A 321 -0.99 -19.57 21.28
C THR A 321 -0.46 -19.11 19.92
N THR A 322 -1.30 -18.48 19.11
CA THR A 322 -0.82 -17.88 17.86
C THR A 322 0.09 -16.69 18.15
N VAL A 323 1.12 -16.48 17.33
CA VAL A 323 1.98 -15.29 17.42
C VAL A 323 1.13 -14.01 17.34
N ARG A 324 0.04 -14.02 16.56
CA ARG A 324 -0.92 -12.91 16.51
C ARG A 324 -1.54 -12.61 17.88
N ASN A 325 -2.09 -13.61 18.57
CA ASN A 325 -2.67 -13.43 19.90
C ASN A 325 -1.61 -13.03 20.94
N TYR A 326 -0.41 -13.59 20.82
CA TYR A 326 0.71 -13.24 21.67
C TYR A 326 1.09 -11.76 21.55
N LEU A 327 1.12 -11.22 20.32
CA LEU A 327 1.54 -9.85 19.99
C LEU A 327 0.43 -8.78 20.11
N ALA A 328 -0.84 -9.16 19.97
CA ALA A 328 -1.98 -8.22 20.01
C ALA A 328 -2.14 -7.46 21.34
N SER A 329 -1.41 -7.87 22.38
CA SER A 329 -1.50 -7.33 23.75
C SER A 329 -0.53 -6.17 24.07
N GLY A 330 -0.01 -5.45 23.06
CA GLY A 330 0.49 -4.09 23.28
C GLY A 330 1.87 -3.74 22.71
N SER A 331 1.99 -3.61 21.38
CA SER A 331 3.06 -2.80 20.80
C SER A 331 2.56 -1.38 20.53
N GLY A 332 3.35 -0.38 20.92
CA GLY A 332 3.04 1.03 20.64
C GLY A 332 2.92 1.30 19.13
N ALA A 333 3.69 0.57 18.31
CA ALA A 333 3.55 0.58 16.85
C ALA A 333 2.19 0.04 16.39
N TYR A 334 1.66 -1.01 17.01
CA TYR A 334 0.32 -1.54 16.69
C TYR A 334 -0.80 -0.57 17.12
N GLN A 335 -0.66 0.10 18.26
CA GLN A 335 -1.61 1.15 18.68
C GLN A 335 -1.59 2.37 17.75
N HIS A 336 -0.42 2.85 17.33
CA HIS A 336 -0.31 3.95 16.35
C HIS A 336 -0.81 3.53 14.96
N LEU A 337 -0.58 2.28 14.55
CA LEU A 337 -1.16 1.71 13.33
C LEU A 337 -2.69 1.65 13.43
N GLN A 338 -3.26 1.27 14.59
CA GLN A 338 -4.71 1.26 14.80
C GLN A 338 -5.30 2.67 14.80
N GLU A 339 -4.66 3.66 15.42
CA GLU A 339 -5.12 5.05 15.40
C GLU A 339 -5.06 5.64 14.00
N PHE A 340 -3.98 5.41 13.25
CA PHE A 340 -3.92 5.87 11.87
C PHE A 340 -4.96 5.18 11.00
N VAL A 341 -5.06 3.84 11.03
CA VAL A 341 -6.03 3.08 10.22
C VAL A 341 -7.49 3.48 10.50
N LYS A 342 -7.85 3.86 11.75
CA LYS A 342 -9.18 4.40 12.08
C LYS A 342 -9.57 5.66 11.31
N HIS A 343 -8.62 6.37 10.71
CA HIS A 343 -8.90 7.52 9.84
C HIS A 343 -9.11 7.14 8.36
N PHE A 344 -9.01 5.85 8.02
CA PHE A 344 -9.08 5.33 6.64
C PHE A 344 -10.12 4.23 6.43
N ASP A 345 -10.68 3.66 7.51
CA ASP A 345 -11.89 2.82 7.51
C ASP A 345 -13.12 3.69 7.79
#